data_AF-A0A8J6IMF7-F1
#
_entry.id   AF-A0A8J6IMF7-F1
#
_cell.length_a   1.000
_cell.length_b   1.000
_cell.length_c   1.000
_cell.angle_alpha   90.00
_cell.angle_beta   90.00
_cell.angle_gamma   90.00
#
_symmetry.space_group_name_H-M   'P 1'
#
loop_
_entity.id
_entity.type
_entity.pdbx_description
1 polymer ?
#
loop_
_entity_poly.entity_id
_entity_poly.type
_entity_poly.pdbx_seq_one_letter_code
_entity_poly.pdbx_strand_id
1 'polypeptide(L)' 'MLHIFNRRELCVTFSQQEYWRILDILKQNSIPYTVRILQQNGPDFTSRDYPGGERGVYVHKNDLERARALIGRAGARY' A
#
# COMPACT_ATOMS: atom_id res chain seq x y z
N MET A 1 9.42 -9.71 22.05
CA MET A 1 9.82 -9.73 20.63
C MET A 1 8.76 -8.95 19.84
N LEU A 2 8.93 -7.62 19.71
CA LEU A 2 7.94 -6.75 19.07
C LEU A 2 8.12 -6.77 17.54
N HIS A 3 7.38 -7.64 16.85
CA HIS A 3 7.31 -7.72 15.37
C HIS A 3 6.54 -6.54 14.72
N ILE A 4 6.45 -5.38 15.39
CA ILE A 4 5.58 -4.28 14.96
C ILE A 4 6.34 -3.26 14.09
N PHE A 5 7.68 -3.20 14.20
CA PHE A 5 8.49 -2.16 13.53
C PHE A 5 9.08 -2.54 12.17
N ASN A 6 8.80 -3.74 11.64
CA ASN A 6 9.41 -4.20 10.39
C ASN A 6 8.54 -3.96 9.14
N ARG A 7 7.49 -3.13 9.23
CA ARG A 7 6.71 -2.74 8.05
C ARG A 7 7.29 -1.47 7.45
N ARG A 8 7.57 -1.49 6.16
CA ARG A 8 8.11 -0.36 5.41
C ARG A 8 7.11 0.08 4.34
N GLU A 9 7.13 1.37 4.06
CA GLU A 9 6.32 1.95 2.99
C GLU A 9 6.79 1.41 1.65
N LEU A 10 5.84 0.85 0.89
CA LEU A 10 6.09 0.30 -0.43
C LEU A 10 5.84 1.36 -1.50
N CYS A 11 4.67 1.98 -1.42
CA CYS A 11 4.19 2.96 -2.39
C CYS A 11 3.07 3.78 -1.75
N VAL A 12 2.99 5.03 -2.17
CA VAL A 12 1.92 5.94 -1.82
C VAL A 12 1.25 6.33 -3.13
N THR A 13 -0.06 6.11 -3.24
CA THR A 13 -0.81 6.44 -4.44
C THR A 13 -2.06 7.24 -4.10
N PHE A 14 -2.36 8.20 -4.95
CA PHE A 14 -3.57 9.03 -4.91
C PHE A 14 -4.65 8.49 -5.86
N SER A 15 -4.27 7.61 -6.80
CA SER A 15 -5.19 7.07 -7.79
C SER A 15 -5.83 5.77 -7.31
N GLN A 16 -7.17 5.71 -7.33
CA GLN A 16 -7.89 4.51 -6.92
C GLN A 16 -7.61 3.31 -7.82
N GLN A 17 -7.46 3.52 -9.13
CA GLN A 17 -7.16 2.43 -10.07
C GLN A 17 -5.77 1.85 -9.82
N GLU A 18 -4.78 2.70 -9.57
CA GLU A 18 -3.41 2.27 -9.30
C GLU A 18 -3.31 1.55 -7.95
N TYR A 19 -4.02 2.04 -6.94
CA TYR A 19 -4.18 1.36 -5.66
C TYR A 19 -4.72 -0.07 -5.81
N TRP A 20 -5.85 -0.24 -6.51
CA TRP A 20 -6.41 -1.57 -6.73
C TRP A 20 -5.46 -2.50 -7.49
N ARG A 21 -4.75 -1.96 -8.49
CA ARG A 21 -3.75 -2.72 -9.25
C ARG A 21 -2.61 -3.20 -8.36
N ILE A 22 -2.08 -2.35 -7.49
CA ILE A 22 -1.01 -2.71 -6.55
C ILE A 22 -1.51 -3.78 -5.57
N LEU A 23 -2.71 -3.62 -5.02
CA LEU A 23 -3.30 -4.60 -4.11
C LEU A 23 -3.49 -5.96 -4.78
N ASP A 24 -3.95 -5.98 -6.02
CA ASP A 24 -4.17 -7.20 -6.77
C ASP A 24 -2.85 -7.94 -6.99
N ILE A 25 -1.78 -7.24 -7.40
CA ILE A 25 -0.43 -7.80 -7.55
C ILE A 25 0.06 -8.40 -6.22
N LEU A 26 -0.06 -7.65 -5.12
CA LEU A 26 0.37 -8.13 -3.80
C LEU A 26 -0.41 -9.36 -3.35
N LYS A 27 -1.73 -9.37 -3.59
CA LYS A 27 -2.61 -10.50 -3.27
C LYS A 27 -2.30 -11.73 -4.10
N GLN A 28 -2.09 -11.57 -5.42
CA GLN A 28 -1.71 -12.66 -6.32
C GLN A 28 -0.37 -13.28 -5.93
N ASN A 29 0.57 -12.47 -5.42
CA ASN A 29 1.89 -12.94 -4.97
C ASN A 29 1.90 -13.40 -3.50
N SER A 30 0.74 -13.47 -2.83
CA SER A 30 0.61 -13.83 -1.41
C SER A 30 1.50 -13.00 -0.47
N ILE A 31 1.73 -11.73 -0.80
CA ILE A 31 2.55 -10.82 0.00
C ILE A 31 1.64 -10.16 1.05
N PRO A 32 1.91 -10.32 2.35
CA PRO A 32 1.14 -9.65 3.38
C PRO A 32 1.37 -8.14 3.31
N TYR A 33 0.29 -7.38 3.16
CA TYR A 33 0.31 -5.93 3.06
C TYR A 33 -0.61 -5.27 4.09
N THR A 34 -0.32 -4.00 4.37
CA THR A 34 -1.09 -3.13 5.24
C THR A 34 -1.40 -1.87 4.48
N VAL A 35 -2.65 -1.43 4.51
CA VAL A 35 -3.03 -0.16 3.91
C VAL A 35 -3.26 0.85 5.00
N ARG A 36 -2.68 2.04 4.84
CA ARG A 36 -3.08 3.24 5.55
C ARG A 36 -3.62 4.25 4.56
N ILE A 37 -4.83 4.73 4.83
CA ILE A 37 -5.38 5.88 4.12
C ILE A 37 -4.97 7.08 4.98
N LEU A 38 -3.99 7.86 4.52
CA LEU A 38 -3.67 9.14 5.13
C LEU A 38 -4.73 10.15 4.67
N GLN A 39 -5.70 10.39 5.54
CA GLN A 39 -6.64 11.48 5.41
C GLN A 39 -6.07 12.68 6.18
N GLN A 40 -5.91 13.84 5.53
CA GLN A 40 -5.63 15.07 6.26
C GLN A 40 -6.90 15.47 7.04
N ASN A 41 -6.87 15.21 8.36
CA ASN A 41 -7.79 15.65 9.42
C ASN A 41 -9.27 15.19 9.35
N GLY A 42 -9.60 14.21 10.20
CA GLY A 42 -10.97 13.95 10.67
C GLY A 42 -11.04 12.76 11.65
N PRO A 43 -11.78 12.86 12.77
CA PRO A 43 -11.84 11.82 13.80
C PRO A 43 -12.73 10.61 13.44
N ASP A 44 -13.43 10.65 12.31
CA ASP A 44 -14.47 9.67 11.97
C ASP A 44 -14.00 8.61 10.97
N PHE A 45 -13.68 7.47 11.57
CA PHE A 45 -13.43 6.16 11.00
C PHE A 45 -14.59 5.71 10.09
N THR A 46 -14.28 5.02 8.98
CA THR A 46 -15.16 4.15 8.14
C THR A 46 -15.64 4.61 6.75
N SER A 47 -15.18 5.73 6.17
CA SER A 47 -15.49 5.99 4.76
C SER A 47 -14.61 5.16 3.81
N ARG A 48 -15.11 3.96 3.47
CA ARG A 48 -14.61 3.05 2.42
C ARG A 48 -14.57 3.71 1.02
N ASP A 49 -15.10 4.92 0.89
CA ASP A 49 -15.42 5.58 -0.38
C ASP A 49 -14.87 7.03 -0.46
N TYR A 50 -13.63 7.25 -0.01
CA TYR A 50 -12.96 8.54 -0.21
C TYR A 50 -12.14 8.54 -1.51
N PRO A 51 -12.58 9.23 -2.58
CA PRO A 51 -11.89 9.23 -3.88
C PRO A 51 -10.60 10.07 -3.93
N GLY A 52 -10.31 10.88 -2.90
CA GLY A 52 -9.17 11.81 -2.89
C GLY A 52 -8.18 11.69 -1.73
N GLY A 53 -8.27 10.63 -0.91
CA GLY A 53 -7.33 10.41 0.19
C GLY A 53 -6.03 9.77 -0.29
N GLU A 54 -4.89 10.19 0.26
CA GLU A 54 -3.60 9.55 0.04
C GLU A 54 -3.63 8.12 0.61
N ARG A 55 -3.21 7.12 -0.18
CA ARG A 55 -3.23 5.72 0.25
C ARG A 55 -1.81 5.18 0.25
N GLY A 56 -1.26 5.04 1.45
CA GLY A 56 0.02 4.39 1.69
C GLY A 56 -0.15 2.88 1.84
N VAL A 57 0.54 2.12 0.99
CA VAL A 57 0.65 0.65 1.12
C VAL A 57 1.98 0.34 1.79
N TYR A 58 1.92 -0.47 2.85
CA TYR A 58 3.07 -0.89 3.65
C TYR A 58 3.20 -2.40 3.60
N VAL A 59 4.41 -2.91 3.45
CA VAL A 59 4.71 -4.35 3.42
C VAL A 59 5.82 -4.68 4.41
N HIS A 60 5.96 -5.96 4.73
CA HIS A 60 7.05 -6.39 5.60
C HIS A 60 8.42 -6.15 4.93
N LYS A 61 9.43 -5.75 5.71
CA LYS A 61 10.77 -5.37 5.22
C LYS A 61 11.41 -6.45 4.34
N ASN A 62 11.19 -7.72 4.66
CA ASN A 62 11.72 -8.85 3.87
C ASN A 62 11.05 -8.97 2.49
N ASP A 63 9.80 -8.54 2.37
CA ASP A 63 9.02 -8.64 1.14
C ASP A 63 9.03 -7.32 0.36
N LEU A 64 9.57 -6.24 0.93
CA LEU A 64 9.63 -4.93 0.32
C LEU A 64 10.39 -4.92 -1.00
N GLU A 65 11.56 -5.58 -1.06
CA GLU A 65 12.35 -5.63 -2.30
C GLU A 65 11.61 -6.38 -3.41
N ARG A 66 10.97 -7.50 -3.07
CA ARG A 66 10.13 -8.26 -4.00
C ARG A 66 8.93 -7.44 -4.48
N ALA A 67 8.23 -6.80 -3.57
CA ALA A 67 7.08 -5.97 -3.89
C ALA A 67 7.48 -4.76 -4.76
N ARG A 68 8.61 -4.10 -4.47
CA ARG A 68 9.14 -3.00 -5.31
C ARG A 68 9.49 -3.48 -6.71
N ALA A 69 10.14 -4.64 -6.83
CA ALA A 69 10.46 -5.23 -8.13
C ALA A 69 9.21 -5.58 -8.94
N LEU A 70 8.16 -6.11 -8.29
CA LEU A 70 6.88 -6.42 -8.94
C LEU A 70 6.16 -5.16 -9.42
N ILE A 71 6.10 -4.11 -8.59
CA ILE A 71 5.48 -2.82 -8.95
C ILE A 71 6.26 -2.13 -10.08
N GLY A 72 7.60 -2.10 -9.99
CA GLY A 72 8.45 -1.52 -11.02
C GLY A 72 8.32 -2.24 -12.37
N ARG A 73 8.15 -3.57 -12.35
CA ARG A 73 7.90 -4.37 -13.55
C ARG A 73 6.48 -4.20 -14.09
N ALA A 74 5.51 -3.84 -13.24
CA ALA A 74 4.12 -3.55 -13.62
C ALA A 74 3.94 -2.17 -14.28
N GLY A 75 5.01 -1.36 -14.37
CA GLY A 75 5.01 -0.10 -15.11
C GLY A 75 4.53 1.11 -14.30
N ALA A 76 4.45 1.01 -12.98
CA ALA A 76 4.29 2.19 -12.13
C ALA A 76 5.63 2.93 -12.12
N ARG A 77 5.73 3.98 -12.95
CA ARG A 77 6.83 4.94 -12.92
C ARG A 77 6.76 5.68 -11.58
N TYR A 78 7.65 5.32 -10.67
CA TYR A 78 7.97 6.07 -9.46
C TYR A 78 8.82 7.30 -9.80
#